data_AF-A0A1I8A3L8-F1
#
_entry.id   AF-A0A1I8A3L8-F1
#
_cell.length_a   1.000
_cell.length_b   1.000
_cell.length_c   1.000
_cell.angle_alpha   90.00
_cell.angle_beta   90.00
_cell.angle_gamma   90.00
#
_symmetry.space_group_name_H-M   'P 1'
#
loop_
_entity.id
_entity.type
_entity.pdbx_description
1 polymer ?
#
loop_
_entity_poly.entity_id
_entity_poly.type
_entity_poly.pdbx_seq_one_letter_code
_entity_poly.pdbx_strand_id
1 'polypeptide(L)'
;MGDDVNESWRNLILDRVKQESHKSKPFEHIFGSYRNVCDTLSRLAENDARRRKAAGIAGGGSIDEEGSALLQQLEDLKATHQEMLKKKEVNDQRLITAKYDVERLEKEKTVLVNGRDNALRRVEEVEAKRQEVLAENKRIREASEETEKAMTELRDEHMVLQMLHTKTSADLKQCQMDRDELLERLKELKMKQIEFFNMETEREEQRQHQRKMEQINEAMRTMTAADKNLEIIDDLSDVAGYTTGDILPTFLSNKIEGHEGEITDLVWMQHGDTFFSASSDHNVLEYDVS
;
A
#
# COMPACT_ATOMS: atom_id res chain seq x y z
N MET A 1 -25.28 37.39 35.11
CA MET A 1 -25.30 36.47 33.95
C MET A 1 -26.69 36.51 33.31
N GLY A 2 -27.02 37.57 32.57
CA GLY A 2 -28.36 37.76 32.02
C GLY A 2 -28.45 38.51 30.68
N ASP A 3 -27.33 38.98 30.11
CA ASP A 3 -27.36 39.83 28.90
C ASP A 3 -27.07 39.06 27.59
N ASP A 4 -26.45 37.87 27.64
CA ASP A 4 -26.05 37.11 26.43
C ASP A 4 -27.23 36.55 25.61
N VAL A 5 -28.37 36.29 26.25
CA VAL A 5 -29.53 35.71 25.55
C VAL A 5 -30.28 36.77 24.75
N ASN A 6 -30.20 38.04 25.16
CA ASN A 6 -30.93 39.15 24.54
C ASN A 6 -30.26 39.64 23.24
N GLU A 7 -28.92 39.54 23.16
CA GLU A 7 -28.19 39.87 21.93
C GLU A 7 -28.35 38.79 20.84
N SER A 8 -28.53 37.52 21.25
CA SER A 8 -28.64 36.38 20.34
C SER A 8 -29.86 36.48 19.39
N TRP A 9 -31.06 36.79 19.91
CA TRP A 9 -32.25 36.90 19.07
C TRP A 9 -32.25 38.18 18.22
N ARG A 10 -31.66 39.26 18.72
CA ARG A 10 -31.54 40.52 17.98
C ARG A 10 -30.64 40.36 16.76
N ASN A 11 -29.51 39.68 16.91
CA ASN A 11 -28.61 39.36 15.82
C ASN A 11 -29.27 38.40 14.81
N LEU A 12 -30.03 37.41 15.28
CA LEU A 12 -30.79 36.50 14.40
C LEU A 12 -31.85 37.24 13.56
N ILE A 13 -32.57 38.21 14.14
CA ILE A 13 -33.54 39.02 13.39
C ILE A 13 -32.83 39.88 12.35
N LEU A 14 -31.72 40.53 12.71
CA LEU A 14 -30.96 41.37 11.78
C LEU A 14 -30.40 40.56 10.61
N ASP A 15 -29.91 39.34 10.84
CA ASP A 15 -29.45 38.46 9.78
C ASP A 15 -30.58 37.98 8.88
N ARG A 16 -31.76 37.65 9.45
CA ARG A 16 -32.95 37.32 8.65
C ARG A 16 -33.40 38.50 7.79
N VAL A 17 -33.40 39.73 8.34
CA VAL A 17 -33.75 40.94 7.59
C VAL A 17 -32.73 41.22 6.48
N LYS A 18 -31.43 40.99 6.72
CA LYS A 18 -30.39 41.12 5.70
C LYS A 18 -30.53 40.08 4.58
N GLN A 19 -30.83 38.82 4.93
CA GLN A 19 -31.09 37.77 3.95
C GLN A 19 -32.33 38.08 3.10
N GLU A 20 -33.40 38.57 3.72
CA GLU A 20 -34.63 38.91 3.00
C GLU A 20 -34.45 40.16 2.14
N SER A 21 -33.71 41.17 2.63
CA SER A 21 -33.28 42.32 1.84
C SER A 21 -32.44 41.90 0.62
N HIS A 22 -31.56 40.90 0.77
CA HIS A 22 -30.80 40.36 -0.35
C HIS A 22 -31.67 39.69 -1.42
N LYS A 23 -32.76 39.03 -1.02
CA LYS A 23 -33.75 38.46 -1.95
C LYS A 23 -34.61 39.54 -2.62
N SER A 24 -34.87 40.67 -1.94
CA SER A 24 -35.68 41.76 -2.47
C SER A 24 -34.88 42.77 -3.32
N LYS A 25 -33.55 42.85 -3.17
CA LYS A 25 -32.65 43.73 -3.95
C LYS A 25 -32.87 43.69 -5.47
N PRO A 26 -33.02 42.53 -6.12
CA PRO A 26 -33.29 42.47 -7.56
C PRO A 26 -34.59 43.18 -7.97
N PHE A 27 -35.55 43.34 -7.04
CA PHE A 27 -36.86 43.92 -7.28
C PHE A 27 -36.98 45.39 -6.84
N GLU A 28 -35.93 45.99 -6.24
CA GLU A 28 -35.96 47.40 -5.78
C GLU A 28 -36.29 48.38 -6.92
N HIS A 29 -35.80 48.11 -8.13
CA HIS A 29 -36.09 48.95 -9.30
C HIS A 29 -37.58 48.94 -9.65
N ILE A 30 -38.29 47.81 -9.46
CA ILE A 30 -39.74 47.69 -9.70
C ILE A 30 -40.51 48.52 -8.68
N PHE A 31 -40.14 48.42 -7.40
CA PHE A 31 -40.75 49.23 -6.35
C PHE A 31 -40.49 50.73 -6.56
N GLY A 32 -39.30 51.11 -7.02
CA GLY A 32 -38.97 52.48 -7.41
C GLY A 32 -39.82 52.98 -8.58
N SER A 33 -39.96 52.17 -9.63
CA SER A 33 -40.84 52.48 -10.77
C SER A 33 -42.30 52.62 -10.35
N TYR A 34 -42.80 51.74 -9.48
CA TYR A 34 -44.17 51.82 -8.96
C TYR A 34 -44.40 53.10 -8.15
N ARG A 35 -43.45 53.47 -7.30
CA ARG A 35 -43.50 54.72 -6.53
C ARG A 35 -43.56 55.95 -7.43
N ASN A 36 -42.73 55.99 -8.48
CA ASN A 36 -42.75 57.07 -9.47
C ASN A 36 -44.09 57.16 -10.22
N VAL A 37 -44.73 56.03 -10.52
CA VAL A 37 -46.06 56.01 -11.14
C VAL A 37 -47.13 56.52 -10.17
N CYS A 38 -47.10 56.12 -8.90
CA CYS A 38 -48.01 56.65 -7.88
C CYS A 38 -47.84 58.16 -7.70
N ASP A 39 -46.61 58.66 -7.71
CA ASP A 39 -46.32 60.10 -7.60
C ASP A 39 -46.82 60.89 -8.82
N THR A 40 -46.67 60.34 -10.04
CA THR A 40 -47.18 60.99 -11.26
C THR A 40 -48.71 61.00 -11.31
N LEU A 41 -49.37 59.91 -10.90
CA LEU A 41 -50.83 59.84 -10.78
C LEU A 41 -51.37 60.80 -9.74
N SER A 42 -50.69 60.93 -8.59
CA SER A 42 -51.07 61.89 -7.55
C SER A 42 -50.97 63.33 -8.05
N ARG A 43 -49.88 63.67 -8.76
CA ARG A 43 -49.72 64.99 -9.40
C ARG A 43 -50.78 65.26 -10.48
N LEU A 44 -51.15 64.24 -11.26
CA LEU A 44 -52.22 64.35 -12.25
C LEU A 44 -53.57 64.60 -11.59
N ALA A 45 -53.92 63.86 -10.53
CA ALA A 45 -55.16 64.06 -9.79
C ALA A 45 -55.25 65.48 -9.17
N GLU A 46 -54.15 65.99 -8.63
CA GLU A 46 -54.06 67.36 -8.13
C GLU A 46 -54.24 68.42 -9.24
N ASN A 47 -53.62 68.20 -10.41
CA ASN A 47 -53.76 69.09 -11.56
C ASN A 47 -55.18 69.05 -12.15
N ASP A 48 -55.84 67.90 -12.14
CA ASP A 48 -57.22 67.72 -12.60
C ASP A 48 -58.21 68.39 -11.64
N ALA A 49 -57.97 68.29 -10.33
CA ALA A 49 -58.72 69.03 -9.33
C ALA A 49 -58.56 70.56 -9.46
N ARG A 50 -57.37 71.03 -9.85
CA ARG A 50 -57.11 72.46 -10.17
C ARG A 50 -57.83 72.89 -11.45
N ARG A 51 -57.85 72.05 -12.50
CA ARG A 51 -58.58 72.34 -13.74
C ARG A 51 -60.09 72.40 -13.54
N ARG A 52 -60.66 71.50 -12.74
CA ARG A 52 -62.10 71.53 -12.41
C ARG A 52 -62.49 72.76 -11.57
N LYS A 53 -61.59 73.29 -10.74
CA LYS A 53 -61.78 74.58 -10.05
C LYS A 53 -61.67 75.78 -10.99
N ALA A 54 -60.87 75.70 -12.06
CA ALA A 54 -60.73 76.76 -13.06
C ALA A 54 -61.85 76.77 -14.11
N ALA A 55 -62.58 75.68 -14.29
CA ALA A 55 -63.64 75.52 -15.29
C ALA A 55 -65.05 75.88 -14.77
N GLY A 56 -65.15 76.74 -13.76
CA GLY A 56 -66.42 77.40 -13.43
C GLY A 56 -66.57 78.66 -14.27
N ILE A 57 -67.59 78.69 -15.15
CA ILE A 57 -68.31 79.84 -15.74
C ILE A 57 -68.63 79.62 -17.23
N ALA A 58 -69.93 79.66 -17.54
CA ALA A 58 -70.64 80.05 -18.78
C ALA A 58 -70.26 79.36 -20.11
N GLY A 59 -71.18 78.87 -20.94
CA GLY A 59 -72.54 79.37 -21.16
C GLY A 59 -72.59 80.17 -22.46
N GLY A 60 -72.93 79.48 -23.56
CA GLY A 60 -73.82 79.95 -24.64
C GLY A 60 -73.43 81.17 -25.49
N GLY A 61 -73.34 80.93 -26.80
CA GLY A 61 -73.95 81.80 -27.82
C GLY A 61 -72.99 82.61 -28.68
N SER A 62 -72.88 82.22 -29.96
CA SER A 62 -72.92 83.15 -31.10
C SER A 62 -73.01 82.34 -32.41
N ILE A 63 -74.25 82.14 -32.87
CA ILE A 63 -74.56 81.63 -34.20
C ILE A 63 -74.56 82.87 -35.10
N ASP A 64 -73.54 82.97 -35.95
CA ASP A 64 -73.46 83.72 -37.24
C ASP A 64 -72.00 84.09 -37.65
N GLU A 65 -71.01 83.83 -36.78
CA GLU A 65 -69.58 83.65 -37.13
C GLU A 65 -69.17 82.16 -37.21
N GLU A 66 -70.12 81.25 -36.96
CA GLU A 66 -69.92 79.80 -36.88
C GLU A 66 -69.47 79.18 -38.20
N GLY A 67 -69.84 79.72 -39.36
CA GLY A 67 -69.44 79.15 -40.65
C GLY A 67 -67.94 79.28 -40.95
N SER A 68 -67.34 80.44 -40.65
CA SER A 68 -65.90 80.68 -40.80
C SER A 68 -65.09 80.03 -39.68
N ALA A 69 -65.63 80.02 -38.46
CA ALA A 69 -65.02 79.33 -37.33
C ALA A 69 -65.07 77.80 -37.49
N LEU A 70 -66.17 77.24 -38.01
CA LEU A 70 -66.26 75.81 -38.38
C LEU A 70 -65.33 75.49 -39.55
N LEU A 71 -65.24 76.35 -40.57
CA LEU A 71 -64.31 76.15 -41.68
C LEU A 71 -62.86 76.13 -41.20
N GLN A 72 -62.48 77.08 -40.34
CA GLN A 72 -61.16 77.11 -39.71
C GLN A 72 -60.93 75.87 -38.84
N GLN A 73 -61.89 75.47 -38.01
CA GLN A 73 -61.81 74.25 -37.20
C GLN A 73 -61.71 72.99 -38.04
N LEU A 74 -62.39 72.93 -39.19
CA LEU A 74 -62.36 71.79 -40.11
C LEU A 74 -61.02 71.73 -40.85
N GLU A 75 -60.43 72.87 -41.18
CA GLU A 75 -59.09 72.97 -41.77
C GLU A 75 -58.00 72.61 -40.75
N ASP A 76 -58.09 73.10 -39.51
CA ASP A 76 -57.22 72.70 -38.41
C ASP A 76 -57.37 71.21 -38.08
N LEU A 77 -58.58 70.67 -38.15
CA LEU A 77 -58.84 69.23 -37.97
C LEU A 77 -58.23 68.40 -39.10
N LYS A 78 -58.28 68.88 -40.35
CA LYS A 78 -57.60 68.23 -41.48
C LYS A 78 -56.09 68.27 -41.33
N ALA A 79 -55.52 69.41 -40.93
CA ALA A 79 -54.09 69.57 -40.72
C ALA A 79 -53.60 68.65 -39.58
N THR A 80 -54.31 68.62 -38.46
CA THR A 80 -54.00 67.73 -37.32
C THR A 80 -54.18 66.26 -37.68
N HIS A 81 -55.20 65.91 -38.49
CA HIS A 81 -55.37 64.53 -38.98
C HIS A 81 -54.22 64.12 -39.91
N GLN A 82 -53.77 65.01 -40.80
CA GLN A 82 -52.62 64.74 -41.67
C GLN A 82 -51.32 64.60 -40.89
N GLU A 83 -51.11 65.44 -39.86
CA GLU A 83 -49.96 65.31 -38.96
C GLU A 83 -50.01 64.01 -38.15
N MET A 84 -51.21 63.60 -37.71
CA MET A 84 -51.43 62.34 -37.01
C MET A 84 -51.09 61.14 -37.91
N LEU A 85 -51.51 61.15 -39.18
CA LEU A 85 -51.15 60.08 -40.13
C LEU A 85 -49.64 59.97 -40.34
N LYS A 86 -48.92 61.10 -40.47
CA LYS A 86 -47.45 61.11 -40.55
C LYS A 86 -46.80 60.55 -39.28
N LYS A 87 -47.30 60.93 -38.10
CA LYS A 87 -46.83 60.39 -36.82
C LYS A 87 -47.11 58.90 -36.69
N LYS A 88 -48.26 58.43 -37.18
CA LYS A 88 -48.62 57.02 -37.23
C LYS A 88 -47.66 56.24 -38.12
N GLU A 89 -47.36 56.72 -39.32
CA GLU A 89 -46.41 56.08 -40.24
C GLU A 89 -45.00 55.96 -39.61
N VAL A 90 -44.51 57.03 -38.98
CA VAL A 90 -43.22 56.99 -38.25
C VAL A 90 -43.26 56.00 -37.09
N ASN A 91 -44.38 55.92 -36.37
CA ASN A 91 -44.55 54.97 -35.28
C ASN A 91 -44.59 53.51 -35.80
N ASP A 92 -45.32 53.26 -36.87
CA ASP A 92 -45.41 51.94 -37.51
C ASP A 92 -44.02 51.48 -38.00
N GLN A 93 -43.23 52.39 -38.59
CA GLN A 93 -41.86 52.09 -39.00
C GLN A 93 -40.96 51.80 -37.79
N ARG A 94 -41.09 52.55 -36.69
CA ARG A 94 -40.36 52.28 -35.44
C ARG A 94 -40.73 50.93 -34.84
N LEU A 95 -42.02 50.56 -34.87
CA LEU A 95 -42.49 49.26 -34.40
C LEU A 95 -41.92 48.11 -35.24
N ILE A 96 -41.84 48.28 -36.56
CA ILE A 96 -41.24 47.28 -37.45
C ILE A 96 -39.75 47.11 -37.13
N THR A 97 -38.99 48.21 -37.03
CA THR A 97 -37.56 48.16 -36.67
C THR A 97 -37.37 47.52 -35.30
N ALA A 98 -38.16 47.91 -34.29
CA ALA A 98 -38.08 47.33 -32.96
C ALA A 98 -38.37 45.82 -32.96
N LYS A 99 -39.33 45.34 -33.76
CA LYS A 99 -39.60 43.90 -33.90
C LYS A 99 -38.40 43.15 -34.48
N TYR A 100 -37.77 43.67 -35.53
CA TYR A 100 -36.58 43.05 -36.10
C TYR A 100 -35.40 43.05 -35.12
N ASP A 101 -35.21 44.13 -34.37
CA ASP A 101 -34.16 44.20 -33.35
C ASP A 101 -34.41 43.20 -32.22
N VAL A 102 -35.66 43.03 -31.77
CA VAL A 102 -36.03 42.02 -30.77
C VAL A 102 -35.75 40.61 -31.29
N GLU A 103 -36.18 40.28 -32.51
CA GLU A 103 -35.94 38.95 -33.09
C GLU A 103 -34.43 38.67 -33.25
N ARG A 104 -33.64 39.67 -33.65
CA ARG A 104 -32.18 39.55 -33.72
C ARG A 104 -31.59 39.29 -32.33
N LEU A 105 -31.97 40.08 -31.33
CA LEU A 105 -31.48 39.93 -29.96
C LEU A 105 -31.89 38.59 -29.33
N GLU A 106 -33.07 38.08 -29.66
CA GLU A 106 -33.52 36.75 -29.23
C GLU A 106 -32.65 35.64 -29.83
N LYS A 107 -32.32 35.72 -31.13
CA LYS A 107 -31.39 34.78 -31.77
C LYS A 107 -29.98 34.87 -31.17
N GLU A 108 -29.46 36.06 -30.94
CA GLU A 108 -28.16 36.24 -30.29
C GLU A 108 -28.16 35.67 -28.87
N LYS A 109 -29.23 35.90 -28.10
CA LYS A 109 -29.39 35.35 -26.75
C LYS A 109 -29.41 33.83 -26.76
N THR A 110 -30.11 33.17 -27.69
CA THR A 110 -30.14 31.69 -27.74
C THR A 110 -28.76 31.11 -28.06
N VAL A 111 -28.01 31.73 -28.97
CA VAL A 111 -26.63 31.33 -29.27
C VAL A 111 -25.73 31.48 -28.04
N LEU A 112 -25.82 32.62 -27.34
CA LEU A 112 -25.04 32.86 -26.12
C LEU A 112 -25.39 31.88 -24.99
N VAL A 113 -26.67 31.57 -24.79
CA VAL A 113 -27.12 30.58 -23.79
C VAL A 113 -26.57 29.20 -24.12
N ASN A 114 -26.68 28.75 -25.37
CA ASN A 114 -26.13 27.46 -25.79
C ASN A 114 -24.60 27.41 -25.64
N GLY A 115 -23.91 28.50 -25.95
CA GLY A 115 -22.46 28.62 -25.74
C GLY A 115 -22.06 28.51 -24.27
N ARG A 116 -22.78 29.23 -23.40
CA ARG A 116 -22.60 29.17 -21.93
C ARG A 116 -22.84 27.75 -21.41
N ASP A 117 -23.92 27.11 -21.82
CA ASP A 117 -24.30 25.79 -21.31
C ASP A 117 -23.30 24.70 -21.75
N ASN A 118 -22.79 24.80 -22.98
CA ASN A 118 -21.70 23.92 -23.44
C ASN A 118 -20.38 24.19 -22.69
N ALA A 119 -20.06 25.45 -22.41
CA ALA A 119 -18.86 25.78 -21.62
C ALA A 119 -18.98 25.25 -20.18
N LEU A 120 -20.16 25.38 -19.57
CA LEU A 120 -20.43 24.87 -18.22
C LEU A 120 -20.25 23.35 -18.16
N ARG A 121 -20.80 22.61 -19.13
CA ARG A 121 -20.63 21.15 -19.22
C ARG A 121 -19.15 20.75 -19.30
N ARG A 122 -18.35 21.48 -20.09
CA ARG A 122 -16.90 21.21 -20.21
C ARG A 122 -16.16 21.49 -18.91
N VAL A 123 -16.58 22.51 -18.16
CA VAL A 123 -16.00 22.81 -16.83
C VAL A 123 -16.33 21.67 -15.86
N GLU A 124 -17.59 21.21 -15.81
CA GLU A 124 -18.01 20.10 -14.96
C GLU A 124 -17.25 18.80 -15.28
N GLU A 125 -17.07 18.46 -16.57
CA GLU A 125 -16.28 17.31 -17.00
C GLU A 125 -14.81 17.39 -16.57
N VAL A 126 -14.20 18.57 -16.68
CA VAL A 126 -12.80 18.80 -16.28
C VAL A 126 -12.68 18.75 -14.76
N GLU A 127 -13.64 19.28 -14.02
CA GLU A 127 -13.65 19.21 -12.55
C GLU A 127 -13.81 17.78 -12.05
N ALA A 128 -14.67 16.97 -12.68
CA ALA A 128 -14.82 15.55 -12.36
C ALA A 128 -13.50 14.79 -12.57
N LYS A 129 -12.85 14.97 -13.73
CA LYS A 129 -11.53 14.37 -14.01
C LYS A 129 -10.45 14.85 -13.04
N ARG A 130 -10.47 16.14 -12.67
CA ARG A 130 -9.54 16.68 -11.69
C ARG A 130 -9.73 16.03 -10.32
N GLN A 131 -10.96 15.83 -9.88
CA GLN A 131 -11.26 15.14 -8.62
C GLN A 131 -10.78 13.69 -8.65
N GLU A 132 -11.01 12.98 -9.75
CA GLU A 132 -10.53 11.61 -9.95
C GLU A 132 -9.00 11.53 -9.88
N VAL A 133 -8.30 12.39 -10.62
CA VAL A 133 -6.83 12.45 -10.60
C VAL A 133 -6.30 12.83 -9.22
N LEU A 134 -6.97 13.70 -8.47
CA LEU A 134 -6.57 14.04 -7.10
C LEU A 134 -6.75 12.86 -6.15
N ALA A 135 -7.85 12.11 -6.28
CA ALA A 135 -8.09 10.91 -5.49
C ALA A 135 -7.05 9.82 -5.78
N GLU A 136 -6.71 9.63 -7.06
CA GLU A 136 -5.70 8.65 -7.46
C GLU A 136 -4.30 9.05 -7.00
N ASN A 137 -3.92 10.33 -7.15
CA ASN A 137 -2.65 10.83 -6.61
C ASN A 137 -2.55 10.63 -5.09
N LYS A 138 -3.67 10.79 -4.36
CA LYS A 138 -3.69 10.53 -2.92
C LYS A 138 -3.44 9.05 -2.62
N ARG A 139 -4.12 8.13 -3.32
CA ARG A 139 -3.90 6.68 -3.16
C ARG A 139 -2.47 6.27 -3.46
N ILE A 140 -1.89 6.78 -4.55
CA ILE A 140 -0.50 6.47 -4.93
C ILE A 140 0.47 6.97 -3.86
N ARG A 141 0.24 8.15 -3.27
CA ARG A 141 1.07 8.66 -2.17
C ARG A 141 0.98 7.79 -0.92
N GLU A 142 -0.23 7.41 -0.51
CA GLU A 142 -0.44 6.52 0.65
C GLU A 142 0.26 5.17 0.44
N ALA A 143 0.12 4.58 -0.76
CA ALA A 143 0.82 3.33 -1.10
C ALA A 143 2.34 3.51 -1.11
N SER A 144 2.84 4.63 -1.65
CA SER A 144 4.27 4.94 -1.65
C SER A 144 4.81 5.06 -0.21
N GLU A 145 4.10 5.77 0.66
CA GLU A 145 4.49 5.92 2.08
C GLU A 145 4.49 4.57 2.81
N GLU A 146 3.53 3.69 2.54
CA GLU A 146 3.49 2.34 3.10
C GLU A 146 4.68 1.50 2.63
N THR A 147 5.00 1.54 1.33
CA THR A 147 6.17 0.83 0.80
C THR A 147 7.49 1.36 1.35
N GLU A 148 7.60 2.67 1.59
CA GLU A 148 8.80 3.27 2.18
C GLU A 148 8.98 2.83 3.64
N LYS A 149 7.89 2.77 4.42
CA LYS A 149 7.91 2.22 5.78
C LYS A 149 8.35 0.76 5.80
N ALA A 150 7.75 -0.08 4.97
CA ALA A 150 8.14 -1.48 4.85
C ALA A 150 9.61 -1.64 4.44
N MET A 151 10.12 -0.75 3.57
CA MET A 151 11.54 -0.76 3.19
C MET A 151 12.46 -0.38 4.34
N THR A 152 12.07 0.57 5.19
CA THR A 152 12.85 0.93 6.39
C THR A 152 12.89 -0.22 7.39
N GLU A 153 11.76 -0.87 7.66
CA GLU A 153 11.69 -2.03 8.56
C GLU A 153 12.57 -3.18 8.04
N LEU A 154 12.49 -3.49 6.74
CA LEU A 154 13.32 -4.53 6.14
C LEU A 154 14.82 -4.21 6.21
N ARG A 155 15.19 -2.93 6.08
CA ARG A 155 16.59 -2.50 6.20
C ARG A 155 17.10 -2.68 7.62
N ASP A 156 16.29 -2.37 8.62
CA ASP A 156 16.64 -2.54 10.03
C ASP A 156 16.77 -4.03 10.38
N GLU A 157 15.84 -4.87 9.93
CA GLU A 157 15.92 -6.33 10.07
C GLU A 157 17.18 -6.90 9.40
N HIS A 158 17.49 -6.45 8.18
CA HIS A 158 18.70 -6.86 7.48
C HIS A 158 19.97 -6.50 8.26
N MET A 159 20.02 -5.29 8.83
CA MET A 159 21.16 -4.85 9.65
C MET A 159 21.32 -5.73 10.89
N VAL A 160 20.21 -6.05 11.58
CA VAL A 160 20.21 -6.94 12.74
C VAL A 160 20.71 -8.34 12.36
N LEU A 161 20.20 -8.90 11.25
CA LEU A 161 20.63 -10.21 10.76
C LEU A 161 22.11 -10.22 10.39
N GLN A 162 22.62 -9.16 9.76
CA GLN A 162 24.02 -9.03 9.43
C GLN A 162 24.91 -8.99 10.68
N MET A 163 24.50 -8.22 11.71
CA MET A 163 25.19 -8.19 12.99
C MET A 163 25.15 -9.54 13.72
N LEU A 164 24.02 -10.24 13.66
CA LEU A 164 23.88 -11.56 14.25
C LEU A 164 24.78 -12.57 13.54
N HIS A 165 24.80 -12.55 12.20
CA HIS A 165 25.65 -13.42 11.39
C HIS A 165 27.14 -13.20 11.68
N THR A 166 27.60 -11.95 11.80
CA THR A 166 29.00 -11.68 12.14
C THR A 166 29.35 -12.18 13.54
N LYS A 167 28.44 -12.02 14.50
CA LYS A 167 28.62 -12.55 15.87
C LYS A 167 28.67 -14.08 15.88
N THR A 168 27.69 -14.76 15.29
CA THR A 168 27.63 -16.22 15.30
C THR A 168 28.80 -16.84 14.54
N SER A 169 29.27 -16.21 13.46
CA SER A 169 30.49 -16.62 12.75
C SER A 169 31.74 -16.48 13.62
N ALA A 170 31.85 -15.40 14.39
CA ALA A 170 32.95 -15.22 15.34
C ALA A 170 32.89 -16.25 16.48
N ASP A 171 31.71 -16.50 17.05
CA ASP A 171 31.50 -17.49 18.10
C ASP A 171 31.84 -18.91 17.60
N LEU A 172 31.42 -19.26 16.39
CA LEU A 172 31.76 -20.53 15.75
C LEU A 172 33.27 -20.70 15.60
N LYS A 173 33.96 -19.64 15.13
CA LYS A 173 35.41 -19.65 14.99
C LYS A 173 36.09 -19.85 16.35
N GLN A 174 35.60 -19.19 17.40
CA GLN A 174 36.12 -19.38 18.75
C GLN A 174 35.93 -20.82 19.24
N CYS A 175 34.73 -21.39 19.07
CA CYS A 175 34.47 -22.79 19.44
C CYS A 175 35.36 -23.77 18.66
N GLN A 176 35.65 -23.50 17.39
CA GLN A 176 36.59 -24.29 16.60
C GLN A 176 38.01 -24.22 17.15
N MET A 177 38.47 -23.03 17.53
CA MET A 177 39.79 -22.85 18.16
C MET A 177 39.87 -23.60 19.51
N ASP A 178 38.86 -23.45 20.36
CA ASP A 178 38.81 -24.13 21.66
C ASP A 178 38.79 -25.65 21.50
N ARG A 179 38.04 -26.16 20.51
CA ARG A 179 38.02 -27.59 20.16
C ARG A 179 39.41 -28.09 19.77
N ASP A 180 40.10 -27.34 18.90
CA ASP A 180 41.41 -27.74 18.40
C ASP A 180 42.45 -27.74 19.53
N GLU A 181 42.38 -26.77 20.45
CA GLU A 181 43.21 -26.75 21.67
C GLU A 181 42.94 -27.97 22.57
N LEU A 182 41.67 -28.30 22.82
CA LEU A 182 41.30 -29.45 23.63
C LEU A 182 41.74 -30.77 22.99
N LEU A 183 41.64 -30.89 21.66
CA LEU A 183 42.14 -32.05 20.93
C LEU A 183 43.65 -32.19 21.07
N GLU A 184 44.40 -31.10 20.98
CA GLU A 184 45.84 -31.13 21.14
C GLU A 184 46.24 -31.56 22.56
N ARG A 185 45.59 -30.99 23.57
CA ARG A 185 45.79 -31.39 24.97
C ARG A 185 45.43 -32.86 25.21
N LEU A 186 44.39 -33.37 24.56
CA LEU A 186 44.03 -34.78 24.63
C LEU A 186 45.10 -35.67 24.01
N LYS A 187 45.66 -35.29 22.85
CA LYS A 187 46.78 -36.01 22.22
C LYS A 187 47.99 -36.05 23.14
N GLU A 188 48.37 -34.93 23.76
CA GLU A 188 49.48 -34.88 24.72
C GLU A 188 49.27 -35.84 25.89
N LEU A 189 48.07 -35.84 26.47
CA LEU A 189 47.73 -36.74 27.58
C LEU A 189 47.75 -38.21 27.15
N LYS A 190 47.29 -38.53 25.93
CA LYS A 190 47.36 -39.88 25.38
C LYS A 190 48.80 -40.32 25.09
N MET A 191 49.64 -39.42 24.59
CA MET A 191 51.06 -39.69 24.39
C MET A 191 51.75 -40.01 25.72
N LYS A 192 51.53 -39.20 26.77
CA LYS A 192 52.02 -39.47 28.13
C LYS A 192 51.50 -40.80 28.69
N GLN A 193 50.24 -41.15 28.42
CA GLN A 193 49.67 -42.42 28.84
C GLN A 193 50.38 -43.61 28.16
N ILE A 194 50.66 -43.51 26.85
CA ILE A 194 51.40 -44.52 26.10
C ILE A 194 52.83 -44.65 26.62
N GLU A 195 53.52 -43.52 26.87
CA GLU A 195 54.87 -43.51 27.45
C GLU A 195 54.91 -44.22 28.81
N PHE A 196 53.96 -43.93 29.69
CA PHE A 196 53.87 -44.58 31.00
C PHE A 196 53.62 -46.09 30.87
N PHE A 197 52.74 -46.49 29.95
CA PHE A 197 52.45 -47.91 29.71
C PHE A 197 53.66 -48.67 29.14
N ASN A 198 54.38 -48.06 28.19
CA ASN A 198 55.60 -48.62 27.63
C ASN A 198 56.70 -48.76 28.68
N MET A 199 56.87 -47.74 29.54
CA MET A 199 57.83 -47.78 30.65
C MET A 199 57.53 -48.92 31.64
N GLU A 200 56.25 -49.12 32.00
CA GLU A 200 55.88 -50.23 32.89
C GLU A 200 56.05 -51.60 32.21
N THR A 201 55.76 -51.68 30.91
CA THR A 201 55.98 -52.90 30.12
C THR A 201 57.46 -53.26 30.07
N GLU A 202 58.34 -52.30 29.76
CA GLU A 202 59.79 -52.49 29.75
C GLU A 202 60.31 -52.90 31.14
N ARG A 203 59.79 -52.30 32.22
CA ARG A 203 60.14 -52.65 33.60
C ARG A 203 59.71 -54.08 33.95
N GLU A 204 58.54 -54.52 33.51
CA GLU A 204 58.06 -55.89 33.69
C GLU A 204 58.91 -56.87 32.88
N GLU A 205 59.22 -56.57 31.62
CA GLU A 205 60.08 -57.39 30.77
C GLU A 205 61.48 -57.56 31.38
N GLN A 206 62.08 -56.48 31.90
CA GLN A 206 63.35 -56.54 32.62
C GLN A 206 63.25 -57.44 33.86
N ARG A 207 62.18 -57.32 34.66
CA ARG A 207 61.96 -58.20 35.83
C ARG A 207 61.80 -59.66 35.42
N GLN A 208 61.06 -59.94 34.35
CA GLN A 208 60.90 -61.30 33.83
C GLN A 208 62.22 -61.85 33.27
N HIS A 209 62.99 -61.04 32.55
CA HIS A 209 64.30 -61.42 32.02
C HIS A 209 65.27 -61.76 33.15
N GLN A 210 65.32 -60.93 34.20
CA GLN A 210 66.11 -61.19 35.41
C GLN A 210 65.71 -62.53 36.06
N ARG A 211 64.42 -62.77 36.29
CA ARG A 211 63.93 -64.04 36.85
C ARG A 211 64.30 -65.23 35.99
N LYS A 212 64.15 -65.13 34.67
CA LYS A 212 64.56 -66.19 33.73
C LYS A 212 66.07 -66.46 33.81
N MET A 213 66.90 -65.41 33.88
CA MET A 213 68.35 -65.55 34.02
C MET A 213 68.76 -66.13 35.38
N GLU A 214 68.07 -65.77 36.46
CA GLU A 214 68.25 -66.39 37.78
C GLU A 214 67.90 -67.88 37.73
N GLN A 215 66.76 -68.24 37.14
CA GLN A 215 66.36 -69.65 36.95
C GLN A 215 67.34 -70.42 36.08
N ILE A 216 67.84 -69.84 34.98
CA ILE A 216 68.87 -70.47 34.13
C ILE A 216 70.17 -70.66 34.91
N ASN A 217 70.61 -69.65 35.67
CA ASN A 217 71.82 -69.75 36.50
C ASN A 217 71.67 -70.78 37.62
N GLU A 218 70.50 -70.87 38.23
CA GLU A 218 70.17 -71.89 39.23
C GLU A 218 70.14 -73.28 38.60
N ALA A 219 69.46 -73.44 37.46
CA ALA A 219 69.43 -74.69 36.68
C ALA A 219 70.83 -75.15 36.26
N MET A 220 71.68 -74.22 35.78
CA MET A 220 73.08 -74.50 35.44
C MET A 220 73.92 -74.93 36.66
N ARG A 221 73.59 -74.45 37.87
CA ARG A 221 74.25 -74.89 39.12
C ARG A 221 73.80 -76.27 39.56
N THR A 222 72.55 -76.64 39.31
CA THR A 222 71.99 -77.98 39.62
C THR A 222 72.25 -79.02 38.53
N MET A 223 72.65 -78.62 37.33
CA MET A 223 73.02 -79.56 36.25
C MET A 223 74.28 -80.34 36.64
N THR A 224 74.12 -81.65 36.85
CA THR A 224 75.25 -82.58 36.81
C THR A 224 75.56 -82.93 35.36
N ALA A 225 76.79 -83.40 35.08
CA ALA A 225 77.30 -83.64 33.72
C ALA A 225 76.47 -84.61 32.85
N ALA A 226 75.43 -85.25 33.40
CA ALA A 226 74.56 -86.20 32.71
C ALA A 226 73.43 -85.54 31.88
N ASP A 227 73.03 -84.30 32.16
CA ASP A 227 71.87 -83.67 31.50
C ASP A 227 72.23 -82.88 30.22
N LYS A 228 73.48 -82.99 29.73
CA LYS A 228 73.92 -82.34 28.47
C LYS A 228 73.43 -83.05 27.20
N ASN A 229 72.72 -84.18 27.34
CA ASN A 229 72.21 -84.99 26.22
C ASN A 229 70.68 -85.08 26.24
N LEU A 230 69.98 -83.95 26.17
CA LEU A 230 68.58 -83.95 25.72
C LEU A 230 68.54 -83.50 24.27
N GLU A 231 68.32 -84.47 23.40
CA GLU A 231 67.95 -84.29 22.00
C GLU A 231 66.65 -83.49 21.92
N ILE A 232 66.63 -82.53 21.00
CA ILE A 232 65.43 -81.82 20.57
C ILE A 232 64.53 -82.84 19.87
N ILE A 233 63.48 -83.29 20.56
CA ILE A 233 62.43 -84.11 19.95
C ILE A 233 61.53 -83.17 19.14
N ASP A 234 61.62 -83.38 17.83
CA ASP A 234 60.71 -82.91 16.79
C ASP A 234 59.31 -83.49 17.02
N ASP A 235 58.33 -82.65 17.29
CA ASP A 235 56.90 -83.01 17.29
C ASP A 235 56.19 -82.16 16.23
N LEU A 236 56.50 -82.48 14.98
CA LEU A 236 55.63 -82.33 13.82
C LEU A 236 54.40 -83.23 14.00
N SER A 237 53.45 -82.80 14.84
CA SER A 237 52.09 -83.32 14.81
C SER A 237 51.14 -82.27 14.25
N ASP A 238 50.63 -82.58 13.07
CA ASP A 238 49.46 -81.99 12.43
C ASP A 238 48.33 -81.76 13.45
N VAL A 239 48.26 -80.53 13.99
CA VAL A 239 47.04 -80.05 14.64
C VAL A 239 46.09 -79.63 13.53
N ALA A 240 45.24 -80.59 13.19
CA ALA A 240 43.89 -80.42 12.68
C ALA A 240 43.36 -78.96 12.66
N GLY A 241 43.11 -78.46 11.45
CA GLY A 241 41.79 -77.96 11.12
C GLY A 241 41.33 -76.62 11.72
N TYR A 242 42.18 -75.60 11.75
CA TYR A 242 41.68 -74.21 11.73
C TYR A 242 42.17 -73.51 10.47
N THR A 243 41.52 -73.82 9.34
CA THR A 243 41.50 -72.88 8.22
C THR A 243 40.60 -71.72 8.63
N THR A 244 41.21 -70.62 9.08
CA THR A 244 40.55 -69.31 9.10
C THR A 244 40.41 -68.84 7.66
N GLY A 245 39.49 -69.47 6.92
CA GLY A 245 39.15 -69.10 5.56
C GLY A 245 37.84 -68.31 5.58
N ASP A 246 37.87 -67.09 5.06
CA ASP A 246 36.67 -66.29 4.88
C ASP A 246 35.71 -67.02 3.93
N ILE A 247 34.50 -67.27 4.40
CA ILE A 247 33.40 -67.81 3.58
C ILE A 247 32.86 -66.63 2.76
N LEU A 248 33.25 -66.56 1.48
CA LEU A 248 32.65 -65.62 0.54
C LEU A 248 31.30 -66.16 0.07
N PRO A 249 30.18 -65.45 0.31
CA PRO A 249 28.86 -65.88 -0.17
C PRO A 249 28.85 -65.97 -1.70
N THR A 250 28.48 -67.13 -2.24
CA THR A 250 28.48 -67.42 -3.68
C THR A 250 27.11 -67.20 -4.34
N PHE A 251 26.09 -66.85 -3.56
CA PHE A 251 24.73 -66.70 -4.04
C PHE A 251 24.06 -65.47 -3.42
N LEU A 252 23.57 -64.57 -4.27
CA LEU A 252 22.77 -63.42 -3.86
C LEU A 252 21.32 -63.87 -3.78
N SER A 253 20.77 -63.98 -2.57
CA SER A 253 19.37 -64.38 -2.37
C SER A 253 18.39 -63.26 -2.66
N ASN A 254 18.68 -62.04 -2.23
CA ASN A 254 17.78 -60.90 -2.31
C ASN A 254 18.52 -59.65 -2.79
N LYS A 255 17.88 -58.91 -3.70
CA LYS A 255 18.32 -57.58 -4.14
C LYS A 255 17.34 -56.56 -3.59
N ILE A 256 17.85 -55.57 -2.87
CA ILE A 256 17.05 -54.50 -2.29
C ILE A 256 17.28 -53.25 -3.15
N GLU A 257 16.19 -52.71 -3.70
CA GLU A 257 16.19 -51.49 -4.50
C GLU A 257 15.49 -50.39 -3.69
N GLY A 258 16.15 -49.24 -3.50
CA GLY A 258 15.59 -48.15 -2.70
C GLY A 258 16.37 -46.85 -2.79
N HIS A 259 17.70 -46.92 -2.88
CA HIS A 259 18.54 -45.74 -3.09
C HIS A 259 18.89 -45.54 -4.56
N GLU A 260 18.96 -44.27 -4.98
CA GLU A 260 19.49 -43.90 -6.30
C GLU A 260 21.03 -43.77 -6.28
N GLY A 261 21.61 -43.65 -5.08
CA GLY A 261 23.05 -43.53 -4.85
C GLY A 261 23.71 -44.79 -4.29
N GLU A 262 25.03 -44.75 -4.16
CA GLU A 262 25.80 -45.79 -3.47
C GLU A 262 25.43 -45.80 -1.98
N ILE A 263 25.26 -47.00 -1.41
CA ILE A 263 25.00 -47.16 0.02
C ILE A 263 26.31 -46.91 0.77
N THR A 264 26.29 -45.93 1.67
CA THR A 264 27.46 -45.52 2.44
C THR A 264 27.53 -46.20 3.81
N ASP A 265 26.37 -46.52 4.40
CA ASP A 265 26.32 -47.14 5.72
C ASP A 265 25.08 -48.04 5.88
N LEU A 266 25.20 -49.08 6.71
CA LEU A 266 24.17 -50.07 7.01
C LEU A 266 24.20 -50.41 8.50
N VAL A 267 23.07 -50.22 9.19
CA VAL A 267 22.95 -50.50 10.63
C VAL A 267 21.76 -51.41 10.89
N TRP A 268 22.02 -52.54 11.52
CA TRP A 268 20.99 -53.45 12.02
C TRP A 268 20.54 -53.04 13.42
N MET A 269 19.23 -53.08 13.65
CA MET A 269 18.68 -52.91 15.00
C MET A 269 18.94 -54.17 15.83
N GLN A 270 19.10 -54.02 17.15
CA GLN A 270 19.44 -55.13 18.06
C GLN A 270 18.41 -56.28 18.04
N HIS A 271 17.19 -56.01 17.59
CA HIS A 271 16.10 -56.98 17.50
C HIS A 271 16.17 -57.83 16.22
N GLY A 272 16.99 -57.45 15.24
CA GLY A 272 17.25 -58.24 14.02
C GLY A 272 16.15 -58.18 12.95
N ASP A 273 14.99 -57.61 13.26
CA ASP A 273 13.84 -57.56 12.34
C ASP A 273 13.91 -56.38 11.36
N THR A 274 14.65 -55.31 11.71
CA THR A 274 14.79 -54.12 10.87
C THR A 274 16.24 -53.68 10.72
N PHE A 275 16.55 -53.09 9.57
CA PHE A 275 17.82 -52.42 9.33
C PHE A 275 17.62 -51.09 8.61
N PHE A 276 18.59 -50.18 8.79
CA PHE A 276 18.63 -48.89 8.14
C PHE A 276 19.79 -48.83 7.15
N SER A 277 19.56 -48.24 5.98
CA SER A 277 20.63 -47.90 5.04
C SER A 277 20.71 -46.40 4.84
N ALA A 278 21.93 -45.87 4.80
CA ALA A 278 22.23 -44.50 4.42
C ALA A 278 22.96 -44.49 3.08
N SER A 279 22.65 -43.52 2.22
CA SER A 279 23.23 -43.43 0.88
C SER A 279 23.78 -42.03 0.57
N SER A 280 24.61 -41.96 -0.47
CA SER A 280 25.11 -40.71 -1.05
C SER A 280 24.01 -39.82 -1.65
N ASP A 281 22.78 -40.32 -1.79
CA ASP A 281 21.58 -39.53 -2.10
C ASP A 281 21.05 -38.72 -0.90
N HIS A 282 21.75 -38.77 0.24
CA HIS A 282 21.42 -38.11 1.52
C HIS A 282 20.10 -38.59 2.15
N ASN A 283 19.57 -39.73 1.73
CA ASN A 283 18.41 -40.37 2.35
C ASN A 283 18.84 -41.51 3.28
N VAL A 284 18.01 -41.73 4.30
CA VAL A 284 18.08 -42.91 5.18
C VAL A 284 16.77 -43.66 5.03
N LEU A 285 16.85 -44.94 4.67
CA LEU A 285 15.69 -45.81 4.47
C LEU A 285 15.67 -46.91 5.52
N GLU A 286 14.48 -47.20 6.04
CA GLU A 286 14.20 -48.31 6.96
C GLU A 286 13.65 -49.50 6.17
N TYR A 287 14.18 -50.69 6.44
CA TYR A 287 13.73 -51.94 5.83
C TYR A 287 13.32 -52.92 6.92
N ASP A 288 12.14 -53.50 6.73
CA ASP A 288 11.62 -54.61 7.53
C ASP A 288 11.97 -55.94 6.83
N VAL A 289 12.51 -56.87 7.60
CA VAL A 289 13.06 -58.16 7.14
C VAL A 289 12.09 -59.32 7.42
N SER A 290 10.88 -59.01 7.92
CA SER A 290 9.78 -59.97 8.13
C SER A 290 9.27 -60.65 6.85
#